data_AF-A0A826JB63-F1
#
_entry.id   AF-A0A826JB63-F1
#
_cell.length_a   1.000
_cell.length_b   1.000
_cell.length_c   1.000
_cell.angle_alpha   90.00
_cell.angle_beta   90.00
_cell.angle_gamma   90.00
#
_symmetry.space_group_name_H-M   'P 1'
#
loop_
_entity.id
_entity.type
_entity.pdbx_description
1 polymer ?
#
loop_
_entity_poly.entity_id
_entity_poly.type
_entity_poly.pdbx_seq_one_letter_code
_entity_poly.pdbx_strand_id
1 'polypeptide(L)'
;MPVITGNLGQGKGIVAAYFASLYYRRGLRVAANYPLNTEFMSSGSDNPVTVIPAMPRIEDLEFLGRGCPENEKTRFGALFLDECATWLNTRGFARKDRLPLIDWLIHSRKLGWDVYLIAQHEDMIDSQIIKAMGAKIIRCRRLDELRVPVITPLMELFRPGKTGIASGKRGIIPHYVTASTFLYDGTAHAARRPVDKVVIKAADYYNVYDTNFIFSDGMELLNGRFVDMRAVYSVLPGRTLMTMNQLPEQSDKKAAPQKKPWGKLIAFLFLVVVMVAIARHYFSGGQDVHVAASPVVQNSVPHLPVSTVAPVPEQKKPDELPVSKEWRLAGYVRAARPYFVLLGPSGQVRRYFSFQLWNGGTTELNVDGERVTFWSGPSVTASKGDALTDKMLSFDVKNK
;
A
#
# COMPACT_ATOMS: atom_id res chain seq x y z
N MET A 1 11.46 -29.59 4.24
CA MET A 1 10.39 -28.80 4.87
C MET A 1 10.90 -27.39 5.07
N PRO A 2 10.37 -26.40 4.35
CA PRO A 2 10.73 -25.01 4.57
C PRO A 2 9.86 -24.34 5.63
N VAL A 3 10.41 -23.33 6.30
CA VAL A 3 9.68 -22.46 7.23
C VAL A 3 9.47 -21.11 6.55
N ILE A 4 8.22 -20.68 6.37
CA ILE A 4 7.86 -19.38 5.82
C ILE A 4 7.74 -18.39 6.99
N THR A 5 8.62 -17.39 7.02
CA THR A 5 8.68 -16.37 8.08
C THR A 5 8.50 -14.95 7.56
N GLY A 6 8.10 -14.04 8.43
CA GLY A 6 7.88 -12.63 8.11
C GLY A 6 6.91 -11.96 9.06
N ASN A 7 7.07 -10.65 9.26
CA ASN A 7 6.19 -9.87 10.13
C ASN A 7 4.73 -9.90 9.64
N LEU A 8 3.81 -9.45 10.49
CA LEU A 8 2.40 -9.34 10.13
C LEU A 8 2.24 -8.52 8.85
N GLY A 9 1.39 -9.01 7.94
CA GLY A 9 1.10 -8.33 6.70
C GLY A 9 2.22 -8.33 5.66
N GLN A 10 3.32 -9.07 5.82
CA GLN A 10 4.44 -9.17 4.85
C GLN A 10 4.23 -10.18 3.71
N GLY A 11 3.05 -10.80 3.61
CA GLY A 11 2.68 -11.67 2.49
C GLY A 11 3.01 -13.16 2.66
N LYS A 12 3.13 -13.66 3.88
CA LYS A 12 3.36 -15.10 4.16
C LYS A 12 2.30 -16.00 3.50
N GLY A 13 1.02 -15.68 3.69
CA GLY A 13 -0.10 -16.42 3.08
C GLY A 13 -0.04 -16.40 1.55
N ILE A 14 0.35 -15.28 0.93
CA ILE A 14 0.54 -15.18 -0.54
C ILE A 14 1.63 -16.15 -1.01
N VAL A 15 2.75 -16.24 -0.29
CA VAL A 15 3.83 -17.16 -0.62
C VAL A 15 3.39 -18.62 -0.45
N ALA A 16 2.64 -18.93 0.62
CA ALA A 16 2.06 -20.26 0.83
C ALA A 16 1.09 -20.63 -0.30
N ALA A 17 0.16 -19.73 -0.66
CA ALA A 17 -0.78 -19.89 -1.76
C ALA A 17 -0.08 -20.09 -3.11
N TYR A 18 1.02 -19.39 -3.36
CA TYR A 18 1.86 -19.59 -4.54
C TYR A 18 2.41 -21.02 -4.61
N PHE A 19 3.04 -21.49 -3.54
CA PHE A 19 3.56 -22.86 -3.48
C PHE A 19 2.43 -23.90 -3.56
N ALA A 20 1.33 -23.69 -2.84
CA ALA A 20 0.17 -24.59 -2.89
C ALA A 20 -0.36 -24.71 -4.33
N SER A 21 -0.47 -23.59 -5.05
CA SER A 21 -0.90 -23.55 -6.45
C SER A 21 0.08 -24.29 -7.36
N LEU A 22 1.40 -24.21 -7.12
CA LEU A 22 2.40 -24.95 -7.89
C LEU A 22 2.25 -26.47 -7.72
N TYR A 23 2.09 -26.95 -6.49
CA TYR A 23 1.89 -28.39 -6.22
C TYR A 23 0.56 -28.87 -6.81
N TYR A 24 -0.50 -28.08 -6.65
CA TYR A 24 -1.83 -28.41 -7.16
C TYR A 24 -1.87 -28.51 -8.69
N ARG A 25 -1.23 -27.56 -9.39
CA ARG A 25 -1.11 -27.59 -10.86
C ARG A 25 -0.31 -28.77 -11.39
N ARG A 26 0.60 -29.32 -10.58
CA ARG A 26 1.37 -30.53 -10.92
C ARG A 26 0.58 -31.82 -10.68
N GLY A 27 -0.67 -31.73 -10.24
CA GLY A 27 -1.48 -32.89 -9.88
C GLY A 27 -1.00 -33.59 -8.61
N LEU A 28 -0.28 -32.88 -7.74
CA LEU A 28 0.17 -33.42 -6.45
C LEU A 28 -0.90 -33.20 -5.38
N ARG A 29 -0.87 -34.04 -4.34
CA ARG A 29 -1.76 -33.91 -3.19
C ARG A 29 -1.41 -32.64 -2.42
N VAL A 30 -2.41 -31.85 -2.06
CA VAL A 30 -2.24 -30.62 -1.27
C VAL A 30 -3.15 -30.70 -0.06
N ALA A 31 -2.60 -30.35 1.10
CA ALA A 31 -3.32 -30.25 2.35
C ALA A 31 -2.96 -28.95 3.10
N ALA A 32 -3.88 -28.42 3.88
CA ALA A 32 -3.64 -27.23 4.70
C ALA A 32 -4.49 -27.23 5.99
N ASN A 33 -4.10 -26.48 7.01
CA ASN A 33 -4.92 -26.27 8.22
C ASN A 33 -5.89 -25.07 8.11
N TYR A 34 -6.05 -24.54 6.90
CA TYR A 34 -6.98 -23.47 6.54
C TYR A 34 -7.56 -23.77 5.16
N PRO A 35 -8.76 -23.26 4.84
CA PRO A 35 -9.38 -23.51 3.55
C PRO A 35 -8.61 -22.84 2.41
N LEU A 36 -8.38 -23.61 1.36
CA LEU A 36 -7.80 -23.15 0.09
C LEU A 36 -8.88 -23.21 -1.00
N ASN A 37 -8.89 -22.20 -1.86
CA ASN A 37 -9.81 -22.14 -2.99
C ASN A 37 -9.16 -22.76 -4.24
N THR A 38 -9.60 -23.97 -4.57
CA THR A 38 -9.09 -24.79 -5.67
C THR A 38 -9.36 -24.18 -7.05
N GLU A 39 -10.44 -23.41 -7.22
CA GLU A 39 -10.81 -22.74 -8.47
C GLU A 39 -9.72 -21.74 -8.90
N PHE A 40 -9.23 -20.94 -7.96
CA PHE A 40 -8.17 -19.94 -8.22
C PHE A 40 -6.76 -20.56 -8.28
N MET A 41 -6.55 -21.75 -7.68
CA MET A 41 -5.28 -22.46 -7.77
C MET A 41 -5.09 -23.09 -9.16
N SER A 42 -6.09 -23.85 -9.61
CA SER A 42 -6.17 -24.43 -10.96
C SER A 42 -7.57 -24.95 -11.24
N SER A 43 -8.33 -24.23 -12.05
CA SER A 43 -9.66 -24.65 -12.50
C SER A 43 -9.68 -25.92 -13.36
N GLY A 44 -8.52 -26.36 -13.87
CA GLY A 44 -8.41 -27.57 -14.68
C GLY A 44 -8.09 -28.84 -13.88
N SER A 45 -7.84 -28.74 -12.57
CA SER A 45 -7.43 -29.88 -11.74
C SER A 45 -8.63 -30.64 -11.16
N ASP A 46 -8.52 -31.96 -11.14
CA ASP A 46 -9.50 -32.89 -10.55
C ASP A 46 -9.12 -33.31 -9.12
N ASN A 47 -7.97 -32.84 -8.62
CA ASN A 47 -7.53 -33.21 -7.29
C ASN A 47 -8.33 -32.46 -6.22
N PRO A 48 -8.83 -33.14 -5.18
CA PRO A 48 -9.33 -32.46 -3.99
C PRO A 48 -8.17 -31.89 -3.16
N VAL A 49 -8.47 -30.88 -2.36
CA VAL A 49 -7.55 -30.36 -1.34
C VAL A 49 -8.06 -30.77 0.04
N THR A 50 -7.21 -31.41 0.84
CA THR A 50 -7.59 -31.82 2.20
C THR A 50 -7.37 -30.67 3.17
N VAL A 51 -8.38 -30.32 3.95
CA VAL A 51 -8.27 -29.32 5.02
C VAL A 51 -8.31 -30.04 6.36
N ILE A 52 -7.27 -29.86 7.16
CA ILE A 52 -7.19 -30.36 8.53
C ILE A 52 -7.57 -29.24 9.52
N PRO A 53 -7.88 -29.56 10.79
CA PRO A 53 -8.21 -28.55 11.79
C PRO A 53 -7.10 -27.50 11.97
N ALA A 54 -7.50 -26.26 12.29
CA ALA A 54 -6.60 -25.13 12.55
C ALA A 54 -5.50 -25.48 13.56
N MET A 55 -5.87 -26.18 14.65
CA MET A 55 -4.95 -26.84 15.58
C MET A 55 -5.04 -28.37 15.41
N PRO A 56 -4.19 -28.97 14.57
CA PRO A 56 -4.27 -30.40 14.29
C PRO A 56 -3.85 -31.25 15.49
N ARG A 57 -4.53 -32.36 15.68
CA ARG A 57 -4.13 -33.45 16.57
C ARG A 57 -3.26 -34.45 15.81
N ILE A 58 -2.62 -35.35 16.55
CA ILE A 58 -1.92 -36.49 15.94
C ILE A 58 -2.89 -37.35 15.10
N GLU A 59 -4.10 -37.59 15.59
CA GLU A 59 -5.14 -38.36 14.89
C GLU A 59 -5.49 -37.75 13.53
N ASP A 60 -5.55 -36.40 13.44
CA ASP A 60 -5.85 -35.70 12.19
C ASP A 60 -4.71 -35.88 11.16
N LEU A 61 -3.45 -35.93 11.63
CA LEU A 61 -2.26 -36.17 10.80
C LEU A 61 -2.11 -37.64 10.39
N GLU A 62 -2.52 -38.57 11.24
CA GLU A 62 -2.60 -39.99 10.89
C GLU A 62 -3.70 -40.24 9.86
N PHE A 63 -4.87 -39.62 10.03
CA PHE A 63 -5.98 -39.68 9.07
C PHE A 63 -5.63 -39.05 7.72
N LEU A 64 -4.79 -38.00 7.72
CA LEU A 64 -4.26 -37.41 6.48
C LEU A 64 -3.52 -38.47 5.63
N GLY A 65 -2.87 -39.45 6.26
CA GLY A 65 -2.18 -40.55 5.58
C GLY A 65 -0.96 -40.09 4.76
N ARG A 66 -0.65 -40.78 3.67
CA ARG A 66 0.54 -40.50 2.84
C ARG A 66 0.29 -39.44 1.76
N GLY A 67 1.28 -38.58 1.54
CA GLY A 67 1.23 -37.51 0.54
C GLY A 67 1.47 -37.99 -0.89
N CYS A 68 2.11 -39.15 -1.05
CA CYS A 68 2.34 -39.81 -2.32
C CYS A 68 2.19 -41.34 -2.19
N PRO A 69 2.02 -42.06 -3.31
CA PRO A 69 2.10 -43.52 -3.34
C PRO A 69 3.41 -44.05 -2.75
N GLU A 70 3.39 -45.25 -2.17
CA GLU A 70 4.54 -45.82 -1.44
C GLU A 70 5.78 -46.08 -2.30
N ASN A 71 5.58 -46.35 -3.59
CA ASN A 71 6.64 -46.53 -4.57
C ASN A 71 7.29 -45.20 -5.01
N GLU A 72 6.68 -44.06 -4.72
CA GLU A 72 7.08 -42.76 -5.21
C GLU A 72 7.92 -42.00 -4.17
N LYS A 73 9.16 -41.66 -4.54
CA LYS A 73 10.12 -40.98 -3.63
C LYS A 73 10.48 -39.54 -4.06
N THR A 74 9.85 -39.03 -5.10
CA THR A 74 10.21 -37.74 -5.73
C THR A 74 9.05 -36.76 -5.77
N ARG A 75 7.84 -37.21 -6.10
CA ARG A 75 6.64 -36.38 -6.19
C ARG A 75 5.85 -36.39 -4.89
N PHE A 76 6.35 -35.66 -3.90
CA PHE A 76 5.68 -35.52 -2.61
C PHE A 76 4.48 -34.57 -2.67
N GLY A 77 3.48 -34.85 -1.85
CA GLY A 77 2.40 -33.91 -1.59
C GLY A 77 2.88 -32.72 -0.76
N ALA A 78 2.13 -31.63 -0.72
CA ALA A 78 2.46 -30.47 0.11
C ALA A 78 1.45 -30.29 1.25
N LEU A 79 1.95 -30.04 2.45
CA LEU A 79 1.14 -29.71 3.63
C LEU A 79 1.50 -28.30 4.11
N PHE A 80 0.52 -27.40 4.16
CA PHE A 80 0.69 -26.02 4.62
C PHE A 80 0.08 -25.85 6.00
N LEU A 81 0.91 -25.55 6.98
CA LEU A 81 0.49 -25.29 8.35
C LEU A 81 0.72 -23.82 8.64
N ASP A 82 -0.33 -23.10 8.99
CA ASP A 82 -0.29 -21.70 9.41
C ASP A 82 -0.53 -21.54 10.91
N GLU A 83 -0.01 -20.45 11.45
CA GLU A 83 0.03 -20.15 12.88
C GLU A 83 0.64 -21.28 13.73
N CYS A 84 1.61 -22.03 13.17
CA CYS A 84 2.23 -23.18 13.85
C CYS A 84 2.91 -22.80 15.16
N ALA A 85 3.35 -21.55 15.27
CA ALA A 85 3.97 -20.99 16.46
C ALA A 85 3.07 -21.05 17.71
N THR A 86 1.74 -21.12 17.54
CA THR A 86 0.79 -21.18 18.65
C THR A 86 0.76 -22.56 19.32
N TRP A 87 0.92 -23.64 18.56
CA TRP A 87 0.84 -25.02 19.06
C TRP A 87 2.15 -25.82 19.01
N LEU A 88 3.18 -25.35 18.28
CA LEU A 88 4.54 -25.91 18.28
C LEU A 88 5.51 -25.20 19.24
N ASN A 89 5.05 -24.20 20.00
CA ASN A 89 5.88 -23.37 20.86
C ASN A 89 6.69 -24.21 21.88
N THR A 90 7.96 -23.82 22.06
CA THR A 90 8.90 -24.39 23.05
C THR A 90 8.41 -24.28 24.49
N ARG A 91 7.60 -23.26 24.81
CA ARG A 91 7.17 -22.93 26.18
C ARG A 91 6.00 -23.78 26.69
N GLY A 92 5.32 -24.52 25.82
CA GLY A 92 4.15 -25.36 26.14
C GLY A 92 4.50 -26.81 26.45
N PHE A 93 5.55 -27.07 27.24
CA PHE A 93 6.12 -28.41 27.50
C PHE A 93 5.14 -29.41 28.16
N ALA A 94 3.99 -28.93 28.65
CA ALA A 94 3.04 -29.72 29.44
C ALA A 94 1.98 -30.51 28.63
N ARG A 95 1.88 -30.31 27.30
CA ARG A 95 0.88 -31.03 26.49
C ARG A 95 1.41 -32.39 26.02
N LYS A 96 0.78 -33.49 26.50
CA LYS A 96 1.14 -34.87 26.16
C LYS A 96 1.11 -35.16 24.66
N ASP A 97 0.22 -34.50 23.91
CA ASP A 97 0.02 -34.75 22.48
C ASP A 97 1.07 -34.10 21.57
N ARG A 98 1.98 -33.29 22.13
CA ARG A 98 2.98 -32.55 21.36
C ARG A 98 4.10 -33.43 20.82
N LEU A 99 4.61 -34.36 21.64
CA LEU A 99 5.73 -35.22 21.26
C LEU A 99 5.40 -36.12 20.06
N PRO A 100 4.23 -36.80 20.01
CA PRO A 100 3.82 -37.56 18.83
C PRO A 100 3.71 -36.70 17.58
N LEU A 101 3.20 -35.47 17.72
CA LEU A 101 3.06 -34.55 16.60
C LEU A 101 4.43 -34.10 16.04
N ILE A 102 5.40 -33.82 16.92
CA ILE A 102 6.77 -33.49 16.53
C ILE A 102 7.42 -34.69 15.81
N ASP A 103 7.24 -35.91 16.34
CA ASP A 103 7.77 -37.12 15.71
C ASP A 103 7.17 -37.33 14.31
N TRP A 104 5.85 -37.14 14.16
CA TRP A 104 5.19 -37.19 12.86
C TRP A 104 5.77 -36.16 11.88
N LEU A 105 6.00 -34.91 12.33
CA LEU A 105 6.58 -33.85 11.50
C LEU A 105 7.99 -34.21 11.03
N ILE A 106 8.84 -34.75 11.91
CA ILE A 106 10.19 -35.23 11.55
C ILE A 106 10.10 -36.35 10.50
N HIS A 107 9.12 -37.24 10.63
CA HIS A 107 8.89 -38.37 9.74
C HIS A 107 8.07 -38.06 8.48
N SER A 108 7.53 -36.85 8.33
CA SER A 108 6.58 -36.56 7.25
C SER A 108 7.18 -36.65 5.84
N ARG A 109 8.52 -36.53 5.66
CA ARG A 109 9.19 -36.89 4.38
C ARG A 109 9.04 -38.37 4.03
N LYS A 110 9.13 -39.27 5.02
CA LYS A 110 8.94 -40.72 4.82
C LYS A 110 7.49 -41.03 4.45
N LEU A 111 6.56 -40.21 4.92
CA LEU A 111 5.13 -40.25 4.56
C LEU A 111 4.84 -39.57 3.21
N GLY A 112 5.85 -39.02 2.54
CA GLY A 112 5.68 -38.39 1.22
C GLY A 112 5.11 -36.98 1.25
N TRP A 113 5.30 -36.24 2.35
CA TRP A 113 4.85 -34.87 2.51
C TRP A 113 6.01 -33.87 2.58
N ASP A 114 5.87 -32.79 1.81
CA ASP A 114 6.60 -31.54 1.95
C ASP A 114 5.81 -30.58 2.84
N VAL A 115 6.17 -30.54 4.12
CA VAL A 115 5.53 -29.66 5.10
C VAL A 115 6.13 -28.25 5.04
N TYR A 116 5.26 -27.25 4.86
CA TYR A 116 5.54 -25.82 4.92
C TYR A 116 4.98 -25.29 6.24
N LEU A 117 5.86 -24.88 7.15
CA LEU A 117 5.45 -24.25 8.41
C LEU A 117 5.44 -22.75 8.24
N ILE A 118 4.32 -22.09 8.51
CA ILE A 118 4.18 -20.64 8.42
C ILE A 118 4.13 -20.09 9.84
N ALA A 119 5.05 -19.18 10.12
CA ALA A 119 5.16 -18.53 11.44
C ALA A 119 5.60 -17.08 11.26
N GLN A 120 5.42 -16.25 12.28
CA GLN A 120 5.90 -14.88 12.24
C GLN A 120 7.43 -14.84 12.30
N HIS A 121 8.02 -15.61 13.22
CA HIS A 121 9.46 -15.76 13.40
C HIS A 121 9.85 -17.23 13.56
N GLU A 122 11.03 -17.59 13.04
CA GLU A 122 11.58 -18.95 13.16
C GLU A 122 11.76 -19.37 14.63
N ASP A 123 12.18 -18.46 15.50
CA ASP A 123 12.47 -18.75 16.92
C ASP A 123 11.24 -19.15 17.75
N MET A 124 10.03 -18.93 17.22
CA MET A 124 8.80 -19.35 17.89
C MET A 124 8.51 -20.85 17.73
N ILE A 125 9.14 -21.51 16.76
CA ILE A 125 9.01 -22.94 16.51
C ILE A 125 10.07 -23.68 17.34
N ASP A 126 9.77 -24.91 17.78
CA ASP A 126 10.74 -25.71 18.50
C ASP A 126 12.06 -25.89 17.74
N SER A 127 13.16 -25.58 18.41
CA SER A 127 14.51 -25.72 17.85
C SER A 127 14.82 -27.15 17.38
N GLN A 128 14.22 -28.18 18.00
CA GLN A 128 14.36 -29.57 17.57
C GLN A 128 13.75 -29.77 16.18
N ILE A 129 12.56 -29.22 15.96
CA ILE A 129 11.88 -29.26 14.66
C ILE A 129 12.75 -28.53 13.63
N ILE A 130 13.21 -27.31 13.93
CA ILE A 130 14.05 -26.51 13.00
C ILE A 130 15.35 -27.23 12.64
N LYS A 131 16.05 -27.80 13.63
CA LYS A 131 17.31 -28.52 13.45
C LYS A 131 17.11 -29.85 12.70
N ALA A 132 16.13 -30.65 13.11
CA ALA A 132 15.81 -31.92 12.44
C ALA A 132 15.35 -31.72 10.99
N MET A 133 14.70 -30.58 10.70
CA MET A 133 14.25 -30.25 9.36
C MET A 133 15.35 -29.76 8.42
N GLY A 134 16.57 -29.47 8.90
CA GLY A 134 17.65 -28.89 8.08
C GLY A 134 17.17 -27.65 7.30
N ALA A 135 16.36 -26.81 7.96
CA ALA A 135 15.28 -26.08 7.31
C ALA A 135 15.77 -25.00 6.33
N LYS A 136 15.13 -24.94 5.16
CA LYS A 136 15.14 -23.74 4.31
C LYS A 136 14.19 -22.71 4.93
N ILE A 137 14.67 -21.54 5.29
CA ILE A 137 13.86 -20.45 5.82
C ILE A 137 13.51 -19.51 4.67
N ILE A 138 12.23 -19.33 4.40
CA ILE A 138 11.71 -18.43 3.37
C ILE A 138 11.23 -17.16 4.06
N ARG A 139 12.00 -16.08 3.94
CA ARG A 139 11.61 -14.78 4.51
C ARG A 139 10.80 -14.00 3.49
N CYS A 140 9.60 -13.61 3.89
CA CYS A 140 8.67 -12.82 3.09
C CYS A 140 8.89 -11.33 3.36
N ARG A 141 8.98 -10.54 2.29
CA ARG A 141 8.98 -9.07 2.36
C ARG A 141 8.07 -8.51 1.28
N ARG A 142 7.24 -7.52 1.64
CA ARG A 142 6.47 -6.75 0.67
C ARG A 142 7.35 -5.73 -0.02
N LEU A 143 7.26 -5.70 -1.34
CA LEU A 143 7.99 -4.74 -2.17
C LEU A 143 7.23 -3.42 -2.32
N ASP A 144 5.95 -3.37 -1.96
CA ASP A 144 5.10 -2.17 -2.13
C ASP A 144 5.44 -1.05 -1.15
N GLU A 145 6.13 -1.40 -0.08
CA GLU A 145 6.63 -0.45 0.91
C GLU A 145 7.95 0.22 0.45
N LEU A 146 8.62 -0.35 -0.56
CA LEU A 146 9.80 0.24 -1.17
C LEU A 146 9.36 1.32 -2.16
N ARG A 147 9.26 2.56 -1.67
CA ARG A 147 9.15 3.75 -2.52
C ARG A 147 10.39 3.80 -3.42
N VAL A 148 10.23 3.58 -4.72
CA VAL A 148 11.34 3.68 -5.67
C VAL A 148 11.76 5.17 -5.70
N PRO A 149 13.00 5.50 -5.29
CA PRO A 149 13.50 6.86 -5.44
C PRO A 149 13.53 7.23 -6.92
N VAL A 150 13.26 8.50 -7.26
CA VAL A 150 13.21 9.05 -8.63
C VAL A 150 11.92 8.78 -9.42
N ILE A 151 11.42 7.55 -9.52
CA ILE A 151 10.20 7.27 -10.32
C ILE A 151 8.96 7.86 -9.66
N THR A 152 8.87 7.77 -8.32
CA THR A 152 7.71 8.25 -7.57
C THR A 152 7.55 9.78 -7.64
N PRO A 153 8.61 10.59 -7.41
CA PRO A 153 8.53 12.06 -7.56
C PRO A 153 8.27 12.50 -9.00
N LEU A 154 8.89 11.84 -9.99
CA LEU A 154 8.70 12.20 -11.40
C LEU A 154 7.26 11.96 -11.86
N MET A 155 6.63 10.87 -11.42
CA MET A 155 5.23 10.60 -11.75
C MET A 155 4.25 11.50 -10.99
N GLU A 156 4.56 11.87 -9.74
CA GLU A 156 3.82 12.88 -8.97
C GLU A 156 3.82 14.24 -9.70
N LEU A 157 4.93 14.59 -10.37
CA LEU A 157 5.05 15.80 -11.20
C LEU A 157 4.18 15.74 -12.47
N PHE A 158 4.08 14.59 -13.12
CA PHE A 158 3.30 14.43 -14.36
C PHE A 158 1.80 14.14 -14.16
N ARG A 159 1.38 13.70 -12.96
CA ARG A 159 -0.04 13.41 -12.63
C ARG A 159 -0.40 13.81 -11.19
N PRO A 160 -0.64 15.11 -10.92
CA PRO A 160 -1.05 15.55 -9.59
C PRO A 160 -2.40 14.91 -9.20
N GLY A 161 -2.44 14.27 -8.03
CA GLY A 161 -3.68 13.83 -7.37
C GLY A 161 -4.11 12.36 -7.56
N LYS A 162 -3.38 11.54 -8.34
CA LYS A 162 -3.68 10.09 -8.45
C LYS A 162 -2.67 9.16 -7.75
N THR A 163 -1.51 9.69 -7.38
CA THR A 163 -0.39 8.94 -6.82
C THR A 163 0.36 9.84 -5.84
N GLY A 164 0.69 9.34 -4.64
CA GLY A 164 1.43 10.12 -3.62
C GLY A 164 0.58 10.56 -2.43
N ILE A 165 1.26 11.11 -1.42
CA ILE A 165 0.86 11.33 0.00
C ILE A 165 -0.56 11.90 0.20
N ALA A 166 -1.09 12.67 -0.75
CA ALA A 166 -2.43 13.24 -0.70
C ALA A 166 -3.59 12.24 -0.98
N SER A 167 -3.31 11.09 -1.61
CA SER A 167 -4.34 10.11 -2.02
C SER A 167 -4.44 8.90 -1.08
N GLY A 168 -3.61 8.80 -0.03
CA GLY A 168 -3.59 7.65 0.88
C GLY A 168 -3.11 6.31 0.27
N LYS A 169 -2.86 6.24 -1.04
CA LYS A 169 -2.31 5.07 -1.72
C LYS A 169 -0.78 5.10 -1.67
N ARG A 170 -0.18 4.11 -0.99
CA ARG A 170 1.27 4.04 -0.68
C ARG A 170 2.19 3.64 -1.85
N GLY A 171 1.69 3.51 -3.07
CA GLY A 171 2.53 3.24 -4.24
C GLY A 171 1.71 3.02 -5.51
N ILE A 172 2.39 3.14 -6.65
CA ILE A 172 1.85 2.80 -7.99
C ILE A 172 2.06 1.31 -8.29
N ILE A 173 2.99 0.69 -7.58
CA ILE A 173 3.41 -0.68 -7.83
C ILE A 173 2.29 -1.62 -7.36
N PRO A 174 1.77 -2.49 -8.23
CA PRO A 174 0.84 -3.56 -7.84
C PRO A 174 1.43 -4.34 -6.68
N HIS A 175 0.59 -4.89 -5.79
CA HIS A 175 1.13 -5.51 -4.59
C HIS A 175 2.07 -6.69 -4.92
N TYR A 176 3.39 -6.57 -4.70
CA TYR A 176 4.39 -7.63 -4.92
C TYR A 176 5.01 -8.08 -3.60
N VAL A 177 5.21 -9.38 -3.49
CA VAL A 177 5.86 -10.05 -2.35
C VAL A 177 7.13 -10.73 -2.85
N THR A 178 8.25 -10.48 -2.18
CA THR A 178 9.48 -11.23 -2.36
C THR A 178 9.56 -12.35 -1.33
N ALA A 179 9.77 -13.57 -1.81
CA ALA A 179 10.14 -14.73 -1.01
C ALA A 179 11.63 -15.00 -1.19
N SER A 180 12.43 -14.73 -0.16
CA SER A 180 13.87 -14.99 -0.16
C SER A 180 14.18 -16.23 0.67
N THR A 181 14.76 -17.25 0.05
CA THR A 181 15.09 -18.54 0.70
C THR A 181 16.52 -18.50 1.26
N PHE A 182 16.68 -18.89 2.52
CA PHE A 182 17.94 -19.00 3.24
C PHE A 182 18.12 -20.44 3.75
N LEU A 183 19.35 -20.93 3.82
CA LEU A 183 19.65 -22.22 4.47
C LEU A 183 19.93 -21.99 5.96
N TYR A 184 19.35 -22.82 6.81
CA TYR A 184 19.57 -22.78 8.25
C TYR A 184 20.76 -23.66 8.65
N ASP A 185 21.89 -23.04 8.96
CA ASP A 185 23.11 -23.71 9.42
C ASP A 185 23.37 -23.49 10.93
N GLY A 186 22.34 -23.15 11.71
CA GLY A 186 22.46 -22.93 13.17
C GLY A 186 23.24 -21.68 13.61
N THR A 187 23.73 -20.86 12.68
CA THR A 187 24.46 -19.61 12.95
C THR A 187 23.69 -18.40 12.45
N ALA A 188 23.30 -17.52 13.37
CA ALA A 188 22.59 -16.28 13.08
C ALA A 188 23.53 -15.27 12.40
N HIS A 189 23.58 -15.26 11.07
CA HIS A 189 24.28 -14.22 10.33
C HIS A 189 23.33 -13.46 9.41
N ALA A 190 23.12 -12.20 9.77
CA ALA A 190 22.28 -11.20 9.11
C ALA A 190 22.72 -10.84 7.68
N ALA A 191 23.84 -11.38 7.19
CA ALA A 191 24.48 -11.01 5.92
C ALA A 191 24.58 -12.15 4.88
N ARG A 192 23.84 -13.27 5.05
CA ARG A 192 23.82 -14.33 4.03
C ARG A 192 23.07 -13.88 2.78
N ARG A 193 23.63 -14.14 1.60
CA ARG A 193 22.92 -13.99 0.33
C ARG A 193 21.80 -15.04 0.27
N PRO A 194 20.59 -14.68 -0.20
CA PRO A 194 19.52 -15.65 -0.38
C PRO A 194 19.95 -16.68 -1.44
N VAL A 195 19.67 -17.95 -1.17
CA VAL A 195 19.93 -19.07 -2.09
C VAL A 195 19.02 -18.97 -3.31
N ASP A 196 17.78 -18.58 -3.08
CA ASP A 196 16.80 -18.36 -4.13
C ASP A 196 15.91 -17.17 -3.76
N LYS A 197 15.41 -16.46 -4.76
CA LYS A 197 14.56 -15.29 -4.60
C LYS A 197 13.45 -15.32 -5.65
N VAL A 198 12.21 -15.47 -5.18
CA VAL A 198 11.03 -15.44 -6.03
C VAL A 198 10.24 -14.16 -5.76
N VAL A 199 9.81 -13.48 -6.82
CA VAL A 199 8.94 -12.30 -6.74
C VAL A 199 7.55 -12.70 -7.22
N ILE A 200 6.55 -12.52 -6.37
CA ILE A 200 5.18 -12.97 -6.57
C ILE A 200 4.28 -11.75 -6.59
N LYS A 201 3.38 -11.69 -7.56
CA LYS A 201 2.34 -10.66 -7.63
C LYS A 201 1.17 -11.09 -6.74
N ALA A 202 0.94 -10.37 -5.64
CA ALA A 202 -0.07 -10.69 -4.64
C ALA A 202 -1.49 -10.76 -5.22
N ALA A 203 -1.78 -9.89 -6.19
CA ALA A 203 -3.08 -9.83 -6.87
C ALA A 203 -3.56 -11.18 -7.40
N ASP A 204 -2.63 -12.04 -7.80
CA ASP A 204 -2.93 -13.32 -8.44
C ASP A 204 -3.27 -14.41 -7.40
N TYR A 205 -3.00 -14.18 -6.10
CA TYR A 205 -3.12 -15.17 -5.03
C TYR A 205 -4.03 -14.77 -3.86
N TYR A 206 -4.55 -13.54 -3.84
CA TYR A 206 -5.48 -13.11 -2.77
C TYR A 206 -6.74 -13.97 -2.67
N ASN A 207 -7.23 -14.49 -3.80
CA ASN A 207 -8.46 -15.30 -3.82
C ASN A 207 -8.22 -16.78 -3.54
N VAL A 208 -6.95 -17.21 -3.42
CA VAL A 208 -6.59 -18.62 -3.19
C VAL A 208 -6.82 -19.03 -1.74
N TYR A 209 -6.82 -18.08 -0.81
CA TYR A 209 -7.02 -18.35 0.62
C TYR A 209 -7.77 -17.19 1.27
N ASP A 210 -8.51 -17.47 2.35
CA ASP A 210 -9.18 -16.43 3.11
C ASP A 210 -8.21 -15.73 4.07
N THR A 211 -7.96 -14.44 3.84
CA THR A 211 -7.09 -13.63 4.72
C THR A 211 -7.70 -13.37 6.09
N ASN A 212 -9.02 -13.49 6.22
CA ASN A 212 -9.75 -13.23 7.46
C ASN A 212 -10.00 -14.51 8.27
N PHE A 213 -9.44 -15.65 7.82
CA PHE A 213 -9.60 -16.91 8.52
C PHE A 213 -9.05 -16.82 9.96
N ILE A 214 -9.90 -17.13 10.93
CA ILE A 214 -9.56 -17.11 12.35
C ILE A 214 -9.22 -18.53 12.79
N PHE A 215 -8.02 -18.72 13.34
CA PHE A 215 -7.59 -20.01 13.88
C PHE A 215 -8.20 -20.21 15.28
N SER A 216 -9.27 -21.01 15.36
CA SER A 216 -9.87 -21.47 16.62
C SER A 216 -9.32 -22.82 17.06
N ASP A 217 -9.51 -23.17 18.33
CA ASP A 217 -9.14 -24.49 18.87
C ASP A 217 -10.14 -25.59 18.49
N GLY A 218 -11.32 -25.19 18.00
CA GLY A 218 -12.41 -26.06 17.57
C GLY A 218 -13.26 -26.62 18.72
N MET A 219 -13.07 -26.12 19.96
CA MET A 219 -13.92 -26.49 21.09
C MET A 219 -15.14 -25.57 21.14
N GLU A 220 -16.34 -26.13 21.06
CA GLU A 220 -17.60 -25.39 21.13
C GLU A 220 -18.40 -25.76 22.36
N LEU A 221 -19.08 -24.78 22.96
CA LEU A 221 -19.98 -25.01 24.09
C LEU A 221 -21.36 -25.39 23.56
N LEU A 222 -21.67 -26.69 23.58
CA LEU A 222 -22.97 -27.23 23.17
C LEU A 222 -23.68 -27.83 24.38
N ASN A 223 -24.90 -27.36 24.68
CA ASN A 223 -25.72 -27.85 25.80
C ASN A 223 -24.98 -27.85 27.15
N GLY A 224 -24.16 -26.83 27.41
CA GLY A 224 -23.38 -26.70 28.65
C GLY A 224 -22.16 -27.61 28.77
N ARG A 225 -21.78 -28.31 27.69
CA ARG A 225 -20.56 -29.13 27.62
C ARG A 225 -19.65 -28.64 26.50
N PHE A 226 -18.35 -28.64 26.75
CA PHE A 226 -17.38 -28.40 25.69
C PHE A 226 -17.29 -29.65 24.81
N VAL A 227 -17.59 -29.49 23.53
CA VAL A 227 -17.55 -30.53 22.51
C VAL A 227 -16.47 -30.16 21.50
N ASP A 228 -15.67 -31.15 21.12
CA ASP A 228 -14.64 -30.99 20.09
C ASP A 228 -15.28 -31.11 18.71
N MET A 229 -15.34 -30.00 17.97
CA MET A 229 -15.93 -29.89 16.64
C MET A 229 -14.87 -29.92 15.53
N ARG A 230 -13.61 -30.23 15.86
CA ARG A 230 -12.53 -30.33 14.86
C ARG A 230 -12.79 -31.47 13.89
N ALA A 231 -12.76 -31.16 12.60
CA ALA A 231 -12.96 -32.12 11.52
C ALA A 231 -11.92 -31.95 10.41
N VAL A 232 -11.51 -33.08 9.83
CA VAL A 232 -10.79 -33.13 8.56
C VAL A 232 -11.83 -33.23 7.44
N TYR A 233 -11.73 -32.39 6.43
CA TYR A 233 -12.63 -32.42 5.27
C TYR A 233 -11.85 -32.19 3.98
N SER A 234 -12.50 -32.40 2.83
CA SER A 234 -11.90 -32.13 1.53
C SER A 234 -12.68 -31.05 0.79
N VAL A 235 -11.97 -30.07 0.26
CA VAL A 235 -12.50 -29.06 -0.65
C VAL A 235 -12.62 -29.68 -2.04
N LEU A 236 -13.73 -29.35 -2.72
CA LEU A 236 -14.01 -29.83 -4.06
C LEU A 236 -12.90 -29.43 -5.05
N PRO A 237 -12.61 -30.27 -6.06
CA PRO A 237 -11.65 -29.93 -7.10
C PRO A 237 -12.03 -28.66 -7.87
N GLY A 238 -11.02 -27.96 -8.37
CA GLY A 238 -11.22 -26.72 -9.13
C GLY A 238 -12.09 -26.91 -10.37
N ARG A 239 -11.97 -28.05 -11.07
CA ARG A 239 -12.82 -28.37 -12.23
C ARG A 239 -14.29 -28.54 -11.84
N THR A 240 -14.54 -29.20 -10.72
CA THR A 240 -15.90 -29.40 -10.19
C THR A 240 -16.52 -28.07 -9.80
N LEU A 241 -15.80 -27.22 -9.07
CA LEU A 241 -16.28 -25.89 -8.69
C LEU A 241 -16.56 -25.01 -9.91
N MET A 242 -15.67 -25.01 -10.91
CA MET A 242 -15.89 -24.26 -12.14
C MET A 242 -17.16 -24.72 -12.88
N THR A 243 -17.42 -26.02 -12.93
CA THR A 243 -18.63 -26.58 -13.54
C THR A 243 -19.88 -26.18 -12.75
N MET A 244 -19.82 -26.27 -11.42
CA MET A 244 -20.93 -25.87 -10.53
C MET A 244 -21.23 -24.37 -10.62
N ASN A 245 -20.21 -23.52 -10.66
CA ASN A 245 -20.35 -22.07 -10.78
C ASN A 245 -20.87 -21.64 -12.17
N GLN A 246 -20.69 -22.48 -13.19
CA GLN A 246 -21.25 -22.27 -14.53
C GLN A 246 -22.69 -22.74 -14.66
N LEU A 247 -23.20 -23.56 -13.72
CA LEU A 247 -24.62 -23.83 -13.67
C LEU A 247 -25.32 -22.51 -13.43
N PRO A 248 -26.28 -22.11 -14.29
CA PRO A 248 -26.96 -20.84 -14.13
C PRO A 248 -27.67 -20.86 -12.78
N GLU A 249 -27.19 -20.05 -11.84
CA GLU A 249 -28.01 -19.61 -10.72
C GLU A 249 -29.30 -19.02 -11.31
N GLN A 250 -30.42 -19.68 -11.05
CA GLN A 250 -31.73 -19.25 -11.48
C GLN A 250 -32.24 -18.10 -10.59
N SER A 251 -31.52 -16.97 -10.58
CA SER A 251 -31.87 -15.65 -9.99
C SER A 251 -30.57 -14.85 -9.86
N ASP A 252 -30.39 -13.58 -10.21
CA ASP A 252 -31.26 -12.49 -10.60
C ASP A 252 -30.49 -11.56 -11.56
N LYS A 253 -31.25 -10.86 -12.39
CA LYS A 253 -30.87 -9.83 -13.38
C LYS A 253 -29.45 -9.25 -13.20
N LYS A 254 -28.49 -9.74 -13.99
CA LYS A 254 -27.20 -9.06 -14.16
C LYS A 254 -27.44 -7.73 -14.90
N ALA A 255 -27.18 -6.63 -14.21
CA ALA A 255 -27.10 -5.30 -14.79
C ALA A 255 -26.13 -5.27 -15.98
N ALA A 256 -26.53 -4.60 -17.05
CA ALA A 256 -25.76 -4.51 -18.29
C ALA A 256 -24.35 -3.94 -18.06
N PRO A 257 -23.32 -4.43 -18.78
CA PRO A 257 -21.96 -3.96 -18.63
C PRO A 257 -21.85 -2.49 -19.07
N GLN A 258 -21.44 -1.63 -18.13
CA GLN A 258 -21.17 -0.21 -18.37
C GLN A 258 -19.98 -0.09 -19.34
N LYS A 259 -20.26 0.34 -20.58
CA LYS A 259 -19.25 0.51 -21.64
C LYS A 259 -18.17 1.51 -21.20
N LYS A 260 -16.90 1.10 -21.26
CA LYS A 260 -15.74 1.97 -20.94
C LYS A 260 -15.66 3.15 -21.92
N PRO A 261 -15.28 4.37 -21.48
CA PRO A 261 -15.37 5.59 -22.28
C PRO A 261 -14.18 5.76 -23.24
N TRP A 262 -13.99 4.82 -24.17
CA TRP A 262 -12.96 4.91 -25.21
C TRP A 262 -13.11 6.15 -26.09
N GLY A 263 -14.33 6.69 -26.23
CA GLY A 263 -14.60 7.93 -26.97
C GLY A 263 -13.82 9.14 -26.47
N LYS A 264 -13.54 9.22 -25.15
CA LYS A 264 -12.74 10.34 -24.58
C LYS A 264 -11.26 10.23 -24.95
N LEU A 265 -10.75 9.01 -25.12
CA LEU A 265 -9.35 8.75 -25.46
C LEU A 265 -9.09 9.01 -26.94
N ILE A 266 -10.05 8.65 -27.80
CA ILE A 266 -10.02 8.95 -29.24
C ILE A 266 -10.12 10.46 -29.50
N ALA A 267 -11.03 11.16 -28.80
CA ALA A 267 -11.16 12.62 -28.92
C ALA A 267 -9.89 13.37 -28.49
N PHE A 268 -9.22 12.91 -27.42
CA PHE A 268 -7.94 13.47 -26.98
C PHE A 268 -6.84 13.27 -28.02
N LEU A 269 -6.75 12.07 -28.60
CA LEU A 269 -5.74 11.75 -29.60
C LEU A 269 -5.93 12.57 -30.89
N PHE A 270 -7.18 12.81 -31.29
CA PHE A 270 -7.51 13.70 -32.41
C PHE A 270 -7.09 15.15 -32.15
N LEU A 271 -7.34 15.68 -30.94
CA LEU A 271 -6.93 17.03 -30.56
C LEU A 271 -5.41 17.21 -30.60
N VAL A 272 -4.65 16.20 -30.16
CA VAL A 272 -3.18 16.22 -30.22
C VAL A 272 -2.68 16.24 -31.67
N VAL A 273 -3.30 15.48 -32.57
CA VAL A 273 -2.92 15.47 -34.00
C VAL A 273 -3.20 16.83 -34.65
N VAL A 274 -4.33 17.47 -34.34
CA VAL A 274 -4.66 18.81 -34.85
C VAL A 274 -3.66 19.85 -34.35
N MET A 275 -3.28 19.80 -33.07
CA MET A 275 -2.28 20.72 -32.51
C MET A 275 -0.90 20.57 -33.17
N VAL A 276 -0.48 19.34 -33.48
CA VAL A 276 0.78 19.08 -34.20
C VAL A 276 0.71 19.57 -35.65
N ALA A 277 -0.44 19.42 -36.33
CA ALA A 277 -0.64 19.94 -37.68
C ALA A 277 -0.58 21.46 -37.74
N ILE A 278 -1.19 22.14 -36.76
CA ILE A 278 -1.13 23.61 -36.62
C ILE A 278 0.31 24.06 -36.34
N ALA A 279 1.01 23.41 -35.41
CA ALA A 279 2.39 23.73 -35.11
C ALA A 279 3.31 23.57 -36.33
N ARG A 280 3.11 22.52 -37.15
CA ARG A 280 3.82 22.35 -38.43
C ARG A 280 3.50 23.45 -39.42
N HIS A 281 2.23 23.83 -39.55
CA HIS A 281 1.84 24.91 -40.46
C HIS A 281 2.49 26.25 -40.08
N TYR A 282 2.56 26.57 -38.79
CA TYR A 282 3.21 27.80 -38.32
C TYR A 282 4.74 27.76 -38.46
N PHE A 283 5.36 26.59 -38.32
CA PHE A 283 6.82 26.45 -38.48
C PHE A 283 7.28 26.31 -39.94
N SER A 284 6.40 26.01 -40.89
CA SER A 284 6.72 25.90 -42.32
C SER A 284 6.45 27.17 -43.13
N GLY A 285 5.82 28.19 -42.52
CA GLY A 285 5.50 29.47 -43.18
C GLY A 285 6.55 30.55 -42.95
N GLY A 286 7.77 30.34 -43.44
CA GLY A 286 8.84 31.33 -43.33
C GLY A 286 9.80 31.27 -44.52
N GLN A 287 9.38 31.80 -45.66
CA GLN A 287 10.30 32.22 -46.72
C GLN A 287 9.79 33.49 -47.43
N ASP A 288 10.63 34.52 -47.29
CA ASP A 288 10.98 35.59 -48.23
C ASP A 288 9.93 36.63 -48.65
N VAL A 289 10.02 37.83 -48.05
CA VAL A 289 9.61 39.09 -48.69
C VAL A 289 10.83 39.99 -48.82
N HIS A 290 11.28 40.16 -50.05
CA HIS A 290 12.33 41.09 -50.46
C HIS A 290 11.90 42.54 -50.20
N VAL A 291 12.75 43.27 -49.50
CA VAL A 291 12.71 44.73 -49.38
C VAL A 291 13.28 45.34 -50.66
N ALA A 292 12.48 46.16 -51.35
CA ALA A 292 12.94 47.06 -52.41
C ALA A 292 12.54 48.50 -52.04
N ALA A 293 13.48 49.43 -52.22
CA ALA A 293 13.40 50.81 -51.76
C ALA A 293 12.98 51.81 -52.85
N SER A 294 12.26 52.85 -52.40
CA SER A 294 12.20 54.27 -52.86
C SER A 294 11.40 54.61 -54.14
N PRO A 295 10.91 55.88 -54.35
CA PRO A 295 11.22 57.14 -53.64
C PRO A 295 10.05 58.13 -53.30
N VAL A 296 10.38 59.04 -52.36
CA VAL A 296 10.10 60.50 -52.23
C VAL A 296 8.85 61.12 -52.88
N VAL A 297 8.01 61.77 -52.04
CA VAL A 297 7.27 63.01 -52.36
C VAL A 297 7.25 63.95 -51.15
N GLN A 298 7.61 65.21 -51.40
CA GLN A 298 7.67 66.36 -50.48
C GLN A 298 6.32 67.07 -50.30
N ASN A 299 6.24 67.86 -49.22
CA ASN A 299 5.37 69.02 -48.91
C ASN A 299 4.51 68.75 -47.67
N SER A 300 4.33 69.64 -46.69
CA SER A 300 4.91 70.93 -46.29
C SER A 300 4.32 71.23 -44.90
N VAL A 301 5.08 71.91 -44.04
CA VAL A 301 4.76 72.22 -42.63
C VAL A 301 3.95 73.53 -42.53
N PRO A 302 3.12 73.72 -41.48
CA PRO A 302 3.42 74.80 -40.53
C PRO A 302 3.30 74.44 -39.02
N HIS A 303 4.38 74.80 -38.32
CA HIS A 303 4.69 75.17 -36.92
C HIS A 303 3.51 75.56 -35.98
N LEU A 304 3.36 74.91 -34.79
CA LEU A 304 3.90 75.21 -33.42
C LEU A 304 2.90 76.00 -32.51
N PRO A 305 2.91 75.89 -31.16
CA PRO A 305 4.12 75.80 -30.33
C PRO A 305 4.19 74.77 -29.20
N VAL A 306 5.45 74.60 -28.80
CA VAL A 306 6.05 73.80 -27.73
C VAL A 306 5.86 74.45 -26.35
N SER A 307 5.63 73.62 -25.34
CA SER A 307 6.09 73.78 -23.95
C SER A 307 5.91 72.44 -23.25
N THR A 308 6.71 71.94 -22.33
CA THR A 308 8.09 72.15 -21.87
C THR A 308 8.37 70.87 -21.06
N VAL A 309 9.57 70.31 -21.18
CA VAL A 309 9.97 69.07 -20.50
C VAL A 309 10.36 69.34 -19.04
N ALA A 310 10.07 68.35 -18.17
CA ALA A 310 10.70 68.00 -16.86
C ALA A 310 9.79 68.15 -15.62
N PRO A 311 10.05 67.43 -14.51
CA PRO A 311 10.53 66.06 -14.33
C PRO A 311 9.54 65.22 -13.49
N VAL A 312 9.76 63.90 -13.44
CA VAL A 312 9.12 62.97 -12.50
C VAL A 312 9.41 63.41 -11.05
N PRO A 313 8.40 63.62 -10.18
CA PRO A 313 8.61 63.69 -8.74
C PRO A 313 8.54 62.29 -8.12
N GLU A 314 9.63 61.93 -7.44
CA GLU A 314 9.69 61.15 -6.20
C GLU A 314 8.47 60.28 -5.84
N GLN A 315 8.62 58.97 -6.01
CA GLN A 315 7.78 58.00 -5.32
C GLN A 315 7.96 58.14 -3.81
N LYS A 316 6.97 58.74 -3.16
CA LYS A 316 6.79 58.70 -1.72
C LYS A 316 6.66 57.24 -1.28
N LYS A 317 7.61 56.77 -0.48
CA LYS A 317 7.58 55.48 0.24
C LYS A 317 6.21 55.34 0.93
N PRO A 318 5.44 54.24 0.74
CA PRO A 318 4.22 54.08 1.52
C PRO A 318 4.60 53.92 3.00
N ASP A 319 3.95 54.71 3.85
CA ASP A 319 4.16 54.76 5.30
C ASP A 319 4.20 53.34 5.89
N GLU A 320 5.37 52.96 6.40
CA GLU A 320 5.62 51.65 6.96
C GLU A 320 5.01 51.62 8.37
N LEU A 321 3.76 51.16 8.49
CA LEU A 321 3.07 51.08 9.78
C LEU A 321 3.94 50.37 10.83
N PRO A 322 4.01 50.89 12.08
CA PRO A 322 4.84 50.30 13.12
C PRO A 322 4.40 48.88 13.45
N VAL A 323 5.37 47.98 13.67
CA VAL A 323 5.11 46.60 14.05
C VAL A 323 4.50 46.56 15.46
N SER A 324 3.38 45.87 15.61
CA SER A 324 2.66 45.80 16.89
C SER A 324 3.51 45.13 17.97
N LYS A 325 3.62 45.79 19.13
CA LYS A 325 4.33 45.24 20.30
C LYS A 325 3.41 44.40 21.20
N GLU A 326 2.10 44.48 20.99
CA GLU A 326 1.11 43.83 21.83
C GLU A 326 0.57 42.55 21.22
N TRP A 327 0.27 42.56 19.92
CA TRP A 327 -0.42 41.47 19.24
C TRP A 327 0.50 40.67 18.33
N ARG A 328 0.38 39.35 18.38
CA ARG A 328 1.04 38.41 17.47
C ARG A 328 0.02 37.58 16.69
N LEU A 329 0.30 37.32 15.42
CA LEU A 329 -0.52 36.42 14.61
C LEU A 329 -0.27 34.97 15.02
N ALA A 330 -1.34 34.26 15.41
CA ALA A 330 -1.25 32.91 15.94
C ALA A 330 -1.74 31.83 14.96
N GLY A 331 -2.67 32.17 14.07
CA GLY A 331 -3.26 31.21 13.14
C GLY A 331 -4.51 31.74 12.44
N TYR A 332 -5.12 30.88 11.63
CA TYR A 332 -6.29 31.22 10.81
C TYR A 332 -7.32 30.10 10.83
N VAL A 333 -8.57 30.47 11.06
CA VAL A 333 -9.68 29.50 11.16
C VAL A 333 -10.52 29.57 9.90
N ARG A 334 -10.60 28.44 9.19
CA ARG A 334 -11.46 28.28 8.01
C ARG A 334 -12.84 27.80 8.46
N ALA A 335 -13.74 28.75 8.67
CA ALA A 335 -15.15 28.51 8.99
C ALA A 335 -16.06 29.28 8.01
N ALA A 336 -17.38 29.17 8.16
CA ALA A 336 -18.36 29.87 7.31
C ALA A 336 -18.13 31.40 7.23
N ARG A 337 -17.51 31.98 8.27
CA ARG A 337 -16.90 33.31 8.23
C ARG A 337 -15.44 33.19 8.69
N PRO A 338 -14.45 33.29 7.78
CA PRO A 338 -13.05 33.12 8.15
C PRO A 338 -12.56 34.27 9.03
N TYR A 339 -11.67 33.97 9.97
CA TYR A 339 -11.03 34.96 10.82
C TYR A 339 -9.61 34.56 11.22
N PHE A 340 -8.80 35.57 11.52
CA PHE A 340 -7.45 35.45 12.04
C PHE A 340 -7.49 35.43 13.57
N VAL A 341 -6.59 34.66 14.17
CA VAL A 341 -6.44 34.55 15.62
C VAL A 341 -5.21 35.34 16.04
N LEU A 342 -5.41 36.35 16.88
CA LEU A 342 -4.35 37.18 17.43
C LEU A 342 -4.17 36.83 18.91
N LEU A 343 -2.91 36.77 19.36
CA LEU A 343 -2.52 36.53 20.75
C LEU A 343 -1.93 37.80 21.35
N GLY A 344 -2.39 38.17 22.54
CA GLY A 344 -1.87 39.30 23.32
C GLY A 344 -0.85 38.90 24.39
N PRO A 345 -0.29 39.87 25.13
CA PRO A 345 0.82 39.67 26.08
C PRO A 345 0.53 38.74 27.26
N SER A 346 -0.73 38.72 27.70
CA SER A 346 -1.21 37.94 28.85
C SER A 346 -1.96 36.67 28.45
N GLY A 347 -1.79 36.21 27.20
CA GLY A 347 -2.49 35.05 26.67
C GLY A 347 -3.92 35.33 26.19
N GLN A 348 -4.30 36.61 26.06
CA GLN A 348 -5.60 37.00 25.50
C GLN A 348 -5.70 36.62 24.02
N VAL A 349 -6.87 36.13 23.60
CA VAL A 349 -7.15 35.72 22.22
C VAL A 349 -8.18 36.65 21.59
N ARG A 350 -7.82 37.34 20.51
CA ARG A 350 -8.72 38.20 19.73
C ARG A 350 -8.99 37.60 18.35
N ARG A 351 -10.26 37.57 17.95
CA ARG A 351 -10.68 37.15 16.61
C ARG A 351 -10.74 38.39 15.71
N TYR A 352 -9.98 38.38 14.62
CA TYR A 352 -9.90 39.50 13.69
C TYR A 352 -10.44 39.08 12.32
N PHE A 353 -11.49 39.75 11.87
CA PHE A 353 -12.13 39.47 10.59
C PHE A 353 -11.57 40.42 9.53
N SER A 354 -10.95 39.85 8.50
CA SER A 354 -10.43 40.59 7.34
C SER A 354 -10.71 39.82 6.06
N PHE A 355 -10.85 40.54 4.96
CA PHE A 355 -11.04 39.98 3.62
C PHE A 355 -9.72 39.49 2.99
N GLN A 356 -8.59 39.71 3.66
CA GLN A 356 -7.27 39.27 3.20
C GLN A 356 -7.15 37.73 3.27
N LEU A 357 -6.54 37.13 2.25
CA LEU A 357 -6.28 35.69 2.20
C LEU A 357 -5.09 35.31 3.10
N TRP A 358 -5.19 34.12 3.73
CA TRP A 358 -4.09 33.54 4.50
C TRP A 358 -2.92 33.12 3.60
N ASN A 359 -1.72 33.63 3.89
CA ASN A 359 -0.49 33.29 3.17
C ASN A 359 0.62 32.76 4.11
N GLY A 360 0.23 31.91 5.07
CA GLY A 360 1.16 31.26 6.00
C GLY A 360 1.99 32.28 6.80
N GLY A 361 3.26 31.95 7.05
CA GLY A 361 4.20 32.78 7.83
C GLY A 361 4.52 34.18 7.28
N THR A 362 4.03 34.52 6.07
CA THR A 362 4.20 35.85 5.43
C THR A 362 2.96 36.73 5.52
N THR A 363 1.95 36.29 6.28
CA THR A 363 0.71 37.05 6.45
C THR A 363 0.97 38.28 7.34
N GLU A 364 0.73 39.46 6.78
CA GLU A 364 0.75 40.74 7.50
C GLU A 364 -0.66 41.31 7.59
N LEU A 365 -1.12 41.66 8.79
CA LEU A 365 -2.42 42.25 9.03
C LEU A 365 -2.26 43.67 9.57
N ASN A 366 -3.09 44.60 9.10
CA ASN A 366 -3.23 45.92 9.72
C ASN A 366 -4.35 45.86 10.76
N VAL A 367 -4.00 45.87 12.04
CA VAL A 367 -4.95 45.82 13.14
C VAL A 367 -4.84 47.13 13.90
N ASP A 368 -5.91 47.92 13.88
CA ASP A 368 -6.01 49.20 14.60
C ASP A 368 -4.86 50.20 14.28
N GLY A 369 -4.30 50.15 13.07
CA GLY A 369 -3.21 51.03 12.62
C GLY A 369 -1.79 50.47 12.82
N GLU A 370 -1.66 49.25 13.33
CA GLU A 370 -0.37 48.58 13.55
C GLU A 370 -0.21 47.35 12.64
N ARG A 371 1.04 47.05 12.25
CA ARG A 371 1.37 45.85 11.48
C ARG A 371 1.55 44.65 12.41
N VAL A 372 0.64 43.68 12.33
CA VAL A 372 0.68 42.43 13.09
C VAL A 372 1.15 41.29 12.17
N THR A 373 2.19 40.59 12.60
CA THR A 373 2.79 39.46 11.88
C THR A 373 2.97 38.28 12.83
N PHE A 374 3.48 37.14 12.35
CA PHE A 374 3.87 36.01 13.20
C PHE A 374 5.01 36.33 14.18
N TRP A 375 5.78 37.38 13.87
CA TRP A 375 6.97 37.78 14.61
C TRP A 375 6.78 39.07 15.42
N SER A 376 5.56 39.64 15.40
CA SER A 376 5.17 40.79 16.23
C SER A 376 4.73 40.35 17.63
N GLY A 377 4.56 41.28 18.57
CA GLY A 377 4.16 40.98 19.97
C GLY A 377 5.33 40.87 20.97
N PRO A 378 5.05 40.62 22.25
CA PRO A 378 6.06 40.62 23.31
C PRO A 378 6.99 39.42 23.20
N SER A 379 8.30 39.69 23.23
CA SER A 379 9.38 38.69 23.25
C SER A 379 9.28 37.83 24.51
N VAL A 380 8.66 36.66 24.38
CA VAL A 380 8.80 35.57 25.35
C VAL A 380 9.73 34.55 24.71
N THR A 381 10.87 34.33 25.39
CA THR A 381 11.92 33.35 25.11
C THR A 381 11.40 32.09 24.43
N ALA A 382 11.74 31.92 23.15
CA ALA A 382 11.48 30.71 22.40
C ALA A 382 12.27 29.54 23.02
N SER A 383 11.58 28.63 23.73
CA SER A 383 12.13 27.31 23.99
C SER A 383 12.28 26.59 22.66
N LYS A 384 13.47 26.03 22.41
CA LYS A 384 13.76 25.15 21.26
C LYS A 384 12.81 23.94 21.33
N GLY A 385 11.65 24.03 20.68
CA GLY A 385 10.65 22.96 20.67
C GLY A 385 9.42 23.25 19.82
N ASP A 386 8.94 24.51 19.75
CA ASP A 386 7.66 24.82 19.11
C ASP A 386 7.79 25.39 17.68
N ALA A 387 8.42 24.62 16.78
CA ALA A 387 8.22 24.84 15.35
C ALA A 387 6.88 24.19 14.95
N LEU A 388 5.77 24.91 15.18
CA LEU A 388 4.46 24.55 14.63
C LEU A 388 4.55 24.62 13.10
N THR A 389 4.71 23.46 12.46
CA THR A 389 4.68 23.32 11.00
C THR A 389 3.37 23.84 10.42
N ASP A 390 3.40 24.39 9.20
CA ASP A 390 2.28 25.03 8.46
C ASP A 390 0.94 24.28 8.49
N LYS A 391 0.95 22.97 8.75
CA LYS A 391 -0.25 22.13 8.90
C LYS A 391 -1.01 22.33 10.22
N MET A 392 -0.38 22.83 11.27
CA MET A 392 -1.03 23.05 12.58
C MET A 392 -1.63 24.45 12.73
N LEU A 393 -1.43 25.36 11.76
CA LEU A 393 -1.86 26.75 11.82
C LEU A 393 -3.22 27.04 11.15
N SER A 394 -3.81 26.02 10.52
CA SER A 394 -5.17 26.07 9.97
C SER A 394 -6.03 24.99 10.60
N PHE A 395 -6.98 25.37 11.43
CA PHE A 395 -7.97 24.44 11.98
C PHE A 395 -9.17 24.35 11.03
N ASP A 396 -9.43 23.16 10.49
CA ASP A 396 -10.61 22.85 9.67
C ASP A 396 -11.69 22.28 10.59
N VAL A 397 -12.69 23.09 10.93
CA VAL A 397 -13.82 22.63 11.75
C VAL A 397 -14.86 22.00 10.83
N LYS A 398 -14.59 20.76 10.42
CA LYS A 398 -15.59 19.86 9.83
C LYS A 398 -15.67 18.58 10.65
N ASN A 399 -16.32 18.69 11.80
CA ASN A 399 -17.02 17.58 12.43
C ASN A 399 -18.03 18.14 13.45
N LYS A 400 -19.26 18.30 12.98
CA LYS A 400 -20.48 18.01 13.73
C LYS A 400 -21.58 17.70 12.73
#